data_AF-A0A925NFN2-F1
#
_entry.id   AF-A0A925NFN2-F1
#
_cell.length_a   1.000
_cell.length_b   1.000
_cell.length_c   1.000
_cell.angle_alpha   90.00
_cell.angle_beta   90.00
_cell.angle_gamma   90.00
#
_symmetry.space_group_name_H-M   'P 1'
#
loop_
_entity.id
_entity.type
_entity.pdbx_description
1 polymer ?
#
loop_
_entity_poly.entity_id
_entity_poly.type
_entity_poly.pdbx_seq_one_letter_code
_entity_poly.pdbx_strand_id
1 'polypeptide(L)'
;MRVELIYKPGCESYSKILASLQTVIAEERMPIHVELVDTGITAPKIRIDGNVEHESGIHTTIDALSDLLCRKWKEMTECVLAA
;
A
#
# COMPACT_ATOMS: atom_id res chain seq x y z
N MET A 1 5.88 0.43 -9.69
CA MET A 1 5.50 0.16 -8.31
C MET A 1 4.17 -0.59 -8.29
N ARG A 2 4.15 -1.80 -7.73
CA ARG A 2 2.96 -2.64 -7.56
C ARG A 2 2.60 -2.70 -6.08
N VAL A 3 1.37 -2.32 -5.72
CA VAL A 3 0.89 -2.35 -4.33
C VAL A 3 -0.12 -3.48 -4.18
N GLU A 4 0.11 -4.35 -3.22
CA GLU A 4 -0.73 -5.49 -2.89
C GLU A 4 -1.23 -5.33 -1.46
N LEU A 5 -2.56 -5.26 -1.28
CA LEU A 5 -3.21 -5.34 0.02
C LEU A 5 -3.59 -6.80 0.27
N ILE A 6 -2.83 -7.41 1.17
CA ILE A 6 -3.05 -8.77 1.61
C ILE A 6 -4.10 -8.74 2.72
N TYR A 7 -5.16 -9.51 2.58
CA TYR A 7 -6.28 -9.51 3.51
C TYR A 7 -6.84 -10.91 3.73
N LYS A 8 -7.79 -10.99 4.67
CA LYS A 8 -8.67 -12.13 4.85
C LYS A 8 -10.12 -11.70 4.59
N PRO A 9 -10.88 -12.48 3.79
CA PRO A 9 -12.30 -12.25 3.57
C PRO A 9 -13.06 -12.19 4.89
N GLY A 10 -13.96 -11.20 5.01
CA GLY A 10 -14.74 -10.98 6.24
C GLY A 10 -14.04 -10.14 7.30
N CYS A 11 -12.84 -9.62 7.04
CA CYS A 11 -12.18 -8.65 7.91
C CYS A 11 -12.67 -7.23 7.61
N GLU A 12 -13.15 -6.46 8.59
CA GLU A 12 -13.61 -5.08 8.33
C GLU A 12 -12.46 -4.07 8.22
N SER A 13 -11.25 -4.41 8.68
CA SER A 13 -10.12 -3.47 8.70
C SER A 13 -9.45 -3.30 7.34
N TYR A 14 -9.54 -4.27 6.43
CA TYR A 14 -8.91 -4.13 5.10
C TYR A 14 -9.62 -3.08 4.25
N SER A 15 -10.94 -2.92 4.38
CA SER A 15 -11.71 -1.97 3.57
C SER A 15 -11.30 -0.52 3.87
N LYS A 16 -11.03 -0.22 5.15
CA LYS A 16 -10.50 1.08 5.58
C LYS A 16 -9.12 1.34 5.01
N ILE A 17 -8.23 0.35 5.05
CA ILE A 17 -6.87 0.48 4.49
C ILE A 17 -6.92 0.65 2.98
N LEU A 18 -7.77 -0.12 2.29
CA LEU A 18 -7.98 -0.01 0.84
C LEU A 18 -8.48 1.39 0.46
N ALA A 19 -9.48 1.90 1.18
CA ALA A 19 -10.01 3.25 0.95
C ALA A 19 -8.93 4.32 1.15
N SER A 20 -8.16 4.24 2.22
CA SER A 20 -7.04 5.16 2.46
C SER A 20 -5.98 5.08 1.34
N LEU A 21 -5.59 3.88 0.91
CA LEU A 21 -4.65 3.69 -0.20
C LEU A 21 -5.18 4.31 -1.50
N GLN A 22 -6.45 4.06 -1.83
CA GLN A 22 -7.09 4.61 -3.02
C GLN A 22 -7.18 6.14 -2.97
N THR A 23 -7.52 6.71 -1.81
CA THR A 23 -7.53 8.16 -1.60
C THR A 23 -6.16 8.76 -1.85
N VAL A 24 -5.11 8.24 -1.21
CA VAL A 24 -3.73 8.72 -1.41
C VAL A 24 -3.31 8.64 -2.88
N ILE A 25 -3.54 7.49 -3.53
CA ILE A 25 -3.18 7.29 -4.94
C ILE A 25 -3.90 8.30 -5.84
N ALA A 26 -5.18 8.59 -5.54
CA ALA A 26 -5.96 9.56 -6.28
C ALA A 26 -5.50 11.02 -6.03
N GLU A 27 -5.23 11.37 -4.78
CA GLU A 27 -4.77 12.70 -4.36
C GLU A 27 -3.40 13.03 -4.96
N GLU A 28 -2.45 12.11 -4.84
CA GLU A 28 -1.09 12.22 -5.35
C GLU A 28 -0.99 11.92 -6.86
N ARG A 29 -2.11 11.58 -7.50
CA ARG A 29 -2.22 11.24 -8.94
C ARG A 29 -1.20 10.20 -9.38
N MET A 30 -0.91 9.23 -8.52
CA MET A 30 0.06 8.20 -8.83
C MET A 30 -0.57 7.15 -9.74
N PRO A 31 0.08 6.72 -10.83
CA PRO A 31 -0.43 5.67 -11.71
C PRO A 31 -0.17 4.27 -11.12
N ILE A 32 -0.63 4.04 -9.90
CA ILE A 32 -0.43 2.80 -9.15
C ILE A 32 -1.77 2.08 -9.00
N HIS A 33 -1.77 0.78 -9.23
CA HIS A 33 -2.92 -0.07 -8.95
C HIS A 33 -2.73 -0.81 -7.63
N VAL A 34 -3.80 -0.89 -6.83
CA VAL A 34 -3.83 -1.70 -5.60
C VAL A 34 -4.48 -3.04 -5.91
N GLU A 35 -3.70 -4.12 -5.79
CA GLU A 35 -4.20 -5.48 -5.93
C GLU A 35 -4.60 -6.05 -4.58
N LEU A 36 -5.74 -6.74 -4.55
CA LEU A 36 -6.25 -7.41 -3.38
C LEU A 36 -5.81 -8.88 -3.40
N VAL A 37 -5.08 -9.31 -2.38
CA VAL A 37 -4.56 -10.68 -2.29
C VAL A 37 -5.15 -11.38 -1.07
N ASP A 38 -5.98 -12.39 -1.31
CA ASP A 38 -6.51 -13.24 -0.25
C ASP A 38 -5.48 -14.31 0.14
N THR A 39 -5.06 -14.30 1.41
CA THR A 39 -4.13 -15.30 1.95
C THR A 39 -4.61 -15.93 3.25
N GLY A 40 -5.85 -15.64 3.69
CA GLY A 40 -6.39 -16.13 4.94
C GLY A 40 -5.68 -15.63 6.22
N ILE A 41 -4.79 -14.63 6.11
CA ILE A 41 -4.05 -14.06 7.25
C ILE A 41 -4.98 -13.34 8.23
N THR A 42 -4.68 -13.41 9.52
CA THR A 42 -5.55 -12.85 10.58
C THR A 42 -5.62 -11.33 10.57
N ALA A 43 -4.64 -10.65 9.99
CA ALA A 43 -4.58 -9.19 9.94
C ALA A 43 -4.11 -8.69 8.56
N PRO A 44 -4.67 -7.58 8.05
CA PRO A 44 -4.30 -7.06 6.75
C PRO A 44 -2.84 -6.58 6.73
N LYS A 45 -2.18 -6.75 5.59
CA LYS A 45 -0.78 -6.35 5.36
C LYS A 45 -0.63 -5.67 4.01
N ILE A 46 0.28 -4.71 3.93
CA ILE A 46 0.61 -4.04 2.67
C ILE A 46 1.94 -4.57 2.18
N ARG A 47 1.95 -4.97 0.92
CA ARG A 47 3.13 -5.41 0.20
C ARG A 47 3.36 -4.50 -0.99
N ILE A 48 4.57 -4.00 -1.15
CA ILE A 48 4.97 -3.10 -2.24
C ILE A 48 6.10 -3.80 -2.99
N ASP A 49 5.90 -4.07 -4.27
CA ASP A 49 6.85 -4.74 -5.17
C ASP A 49 7.43 -6.04 -4.58
N GLY A 50 6.58 -6.84 -3.93
CA GLY A 50 6.97 -8.11 -3.31
C GLY A 50 7.47 -7.99 -1.87
N ASN A 51 7.82 -6.79 -1.40
CA ASN A 51 8.29 -6.56 -0.03
C ASN A 51 7.13 -6.25 0.90
N VAL A 52 7.03 -6.98 2.02
CA VAL A 52 6.04 -6.69 3.05
C VAL A 52 6.54 -5.48 3.82
N GLU A 53 6.01 -4.31 3.47
CA GLU A 53 6.39 -3.05 4.13
C GLU A 53 5.71 -2.93 5.49
N HIS A 54 4.53 -3.54 5.68
CA HIS A 54 3.79 -3.48 6.94
C HIS A 54 3.19 -4.82 7.38
N GLU A 55 3.65 -5.32 8.53
CA GLU A 55 2.97 -6.33 9.34
C GLU A 55 2.14 -5.63 10.44
N SER A 56 0.86 -5.99 10.51
CA SER A 56 -0.18 -5.33 11.32
C SER A 56 0.22 -4.97 12.76
N GLY A 57 -0.08 -3.72 13.16
CA GLY A 57 0.02 -3.23 14.54
C GLY A 57 -0.24 -1.72 14.73
N ILE A 58 -0.25 -0.93 13.67
CA ILE A 58 -0.35 0.54 13.75
C ILE A 58 -1.57 1.01 12.96
N HIS A 59 -2.38 1.89 13.57
CA HIS A 59 -3.37 2.70 12.88
C HIS A 59 -2.70 3.41 11.70
N THR A 60 -2.81 2.87 10.50
CA THR A 60 -2.23 3.46 9.29
C THR A 60 -3.11 4.63 8.90
N THR A 61 -2.74 5.82 9.35
CA THR A 61 -3.37 7.07 8.91
C THR A 61 -3.09 7.28 7.43
N ILE A 62 -3.94 8.07 6.78
CA ILE A 62 -3.76 8.45 5.37
C ILE A 62 -2.38 9.07 5.17
N ASP A 63 -1.93 9.93 6.09
CA ASP A 63 -0.61 10.57 6.04
C ASP A 63 0.55 9.55 6.03
N ALA A 64 0.50 8.53 6.89
CA ALA A 64 1.56 7.52 6.95
C ALA A 64 1.62 6.67 5.67
N LEU A 65 0.45 6.37 5.09
CA LEU A 65 0.37 5.67 3.80
C LEU A 65 0.86 6.56 2.64
N SER A 66 0.54 7.85 2.67
CA SER A 66 1.01 8.83 1.70
C SER A 66 2.53 8.95 1.72
N ASP A 67 3.12 9.15 2.91
CA ASP A 67 4.57 9.24 3.04
C ASP A 67 5.28 7.97 2.55
N LEU A 68 4.77 6.79 2.92
CA LEU A 68 5.30 5.50 2.46
C LEU A 68 5.23 5.35 0.93
N LEU A 69 4.05 5.60 0.34
CA LEU A 69 3.85 5.48 -1.10
C LEU A 69 4.68 6.50 -1.88
N CYS A 70 4.68 7.76 -1.46
CA CYS A 70 5.50 8.81 -2.05
C CYS A 70 6.98 8.47 -1.99
N ARG A 71 7.47 8.01 -0.83
CA ARG A 71 8.87 7.64 -0.67
C ARG A 71 9.25 6.48 -1.57
N LYS A 72 8.48 5.39 -1.58
CA LYS A 72 8.76 4.22 -2.43
C LYS A 72 8.65 4.56 -3.91
N TRP A 73 7.68 5.37 -4.28
CA TRP A 73 7.51 5.85 -5.65
C TRP A 73 8.70 6.71 -6.09
N LYS A 74 9.18 7.58 -5.20
CA LYS A 74 10.33 8.42 -5.44
C LYS A 74 11.63 7.61 -5.53
N GLU A 75 11.83 6.65 -4.63
CA GLU A 75 12.95 5.70 -4.70
C GLU A 75 12.98 4.95 -6.04
N MET A 76 11.81 4.53 -6.55
CA MET A 76 11.69 3.90 -7.87
C MET A 76 11.94 4.85 -9.04
N THR A 77 11.40 6.07 -8.99
CA THR A 77 11.50 7.03 -10.10
C THR A 77 12.85 7.75 -10.16
N GLU A 78 13.49 8.03 -9.03
CA GLU A 78 14.84 8.60 -8.97
C GLU A 78 15.92 7.59 -9.39
N CYS A 79 15.71 6.28 -9.18
CA CYS A 79 16.62 5.24 -9.69
C CYS A 79 16.65 5.14 -11.23
N VAL A 80 15.66 5.70 -11.94
CA VAL A 80 15.61 5.66 -13.42
C VAL A 80 16.49 6.74 -14.07
N LEU A 81 16.96 7.74 -13.32
CA LEU A 81 17.75 8.86 -13.85
C LEU A 81 19.27 8.72 -13.66
N ALA A 82 19.76 7.59 -13.13
CA ALA A 82 21.18 7.34 -12.90
C ALA A 82 21.82 6.31 -13.86
N ALA A 83 21.18 6.02 -15.00
CA ALA A 83 21.69 5.09 -16.02
C ALA A 83 21.96 5.78 -17.36
#